data_AF-A0A845KQA8-F1
#
_entry.id   AF-A0A845KQA8-F1
#
_cell.length_a   1.000
_cell.length_b   1.000
_cell.length_c   1.000
_cell.angle_alpha   90.00
_cell.angle_beta   90.00
_cell.angle_gamma   90.00
#
_symmetry.space_group_name_H-M   'P 1'
#
loop_
_entity.id
_entity.type
_entity.pdbx_description
1 polymer ?
#
loop_
_entity_poly.entity_id
_entity_poly.type
_entity_poly.pdbx_seq_one_letter_code
_entity_poly.pdbx_strand_id
1 'polypeptide(L)'
;MVALLPEGHKLAKRKIFSAKFAETEAYIVTCPGLDIDGTRYLDKHGIKPNVQFSTMDIQATYAMSAAGMGVSIKIVLSSGSMIY
;
A
#
# COMPACT_ATOMS: atom_id res chain seq x y z
N MET A 1 4.12 7.14 -6.96
CA MET A 1 3.54 6.11 -6.07
C MET A 1 2.85 6.78 -4.91
N VAL A 2 1.79 6.19 -4.37
CA VAL A 2 1.12 6.63 -3.13
C VAL A 2 0.94 5.44 -2.21
N ALA A 3 0.87 5.69 -0.90
CA ALA A 3 0.41 4.66 0.02
C ALA A 3 -1.10 4.77 0.25
N LEU A 4 -1.74 3.62 0.41
CA LEU A 4 -3.05 3.44 0.98
C LEU A 4 -2.88 3.30 2.49
N LEU A 5 -3.61 4.13 3.20
CA LEU A 5 -3.60 4.21 4.65
C LEU A 5 -5.05 4.17 5.13
N PRO A 6 -5.32 3.53 6.28
CA PRO A 6 -6.66 3.53 6.85
C PRO A 6 -7.07 4.94 7.30
N GLU A 7 -8.39 5.14 7.42
CA GLU A 7 -8.94 6.41 7.86
C GLU A 7 -8.44 6.75 9.27
N GLY A 8 -7.90 7.96 9.46
CA GLY A 8 -7.30 8.39 10.73
C GLY A 8 -5.83 7.99 10.95
N HIS A 9 -5.16 7.35 9.99
CA HIS A 9 -3.76 6.99 10.13
C HIS A 9 -2.86 8.22 10.36
N LYS A 10 -1.90 8.15 11.30
CA LYS A 10 -1.00 9.28 11.63
C LYS A 10 -0.23 9.81 10.42
N LEU A 11 0.10 8.92 9.48
CA LEU A 11 0.80 9.27 8.23
C LEU A 11 -0.11 9.94 7.18
N ALA A 12 -1.44 9.83 7.29
CA ALA A 12 -2.37 10.54 6.39
C ALA A 12 -2.28 12.06 6.55
N LYS A 13 -1.79 12.54 7.71
CA LYS A 13 -1.51 13.97 7.94
C LYS A 13 -0.21 14.45 7.27
N ARG A 14 0.61 13.55 6.72
CA ARG A 14 1.90 13.88 6.09
C ARG A 14 1.78 13.73 4.58
N LYS A 15 2.18 14.77 3.85
CA LYS A 15 2.17 14.77 2.37
C LYS A 15 3.21 13.81 1.78
N ILE A 16 4.32 13.57 2.48
CA ILE A 16 5.41 12.68 2.09
C ILE A 16 5.90 11.94 3.34
N PHE A 17 6.18 10.65 3.23
CA PHE A 17 6.78 9.83 4.27
C PHE A 17 7.63 8.71 3.65
N SER A 18 8.57 8.19 4.44
CA SER A 18 9.43 7.09 4.02
C SER A 18 8.66 5.79 3.98
N ALA A 19 8.92 4.94 2.98
CA ALA A 19 8.32 3.62 2.85
C ALA A 19 8.70 2.61 3.94
N LYS A 20 9.62 2.97 4.86
CA LYS A 20 9.93 2.18 6.06
C LYS A 20 8.74 1.90 6.96
N PHE A 21 7.66 2.69 6.86
CA PHE A 21 6.41 2.39 7.58
C PHE A 21 5.87 0.99 7.22
N ALA A 22 6.13 0.49 6.01
CA ALA A 22 5.71 -0.83 5.59
C ALA A 22 6.39 -1.96 6.40
N GLU A 23 7.55 -1.71 7.00
CA GLU A 23 8.25 -2.69 7.85
C GLU A 23 7.66 -2.78 9.26
N THR A 24 7.06 -1.68 9.73
CA THR A 24 6.52 -1.59 11.10
C THR A 24 5.01 -1.83 11.14
N GLU A 25 4.29 -1.33 10.15
CA GLU A 25 2.83 -1.41 10.07
C GLU A 25 2.39 -2.72 9.39
N ALA A 26 1.14 -3.15 9.65
CA ALA A 26 0.55 -4.29 8.95
C ALA A 26 0.45 -3.98 7.45
N TYR A 27 1.25 -4.67 6.62
CA TYR A 27 1.28 -4.43 5.18
C TYR A 27 0.38 -5.41 4.44
N ILE A 28 -0.41 -4.88 3.50
CA ILE A 28 -1.25 -5.65 2.59
C ILE A 28 -0.52 -5.75 1.24
N VAL A 29 -0.10 -6.95 0.86
CA VAL A 29 0.53 -7.20 -0.44
C VAL A 29 -0.53 -7.39 -1.51
N THR A 30 -0.51 -6.51 -2.51
CA THR A 30 -1.30 -6.69 -3.72
C THR A 30 -0.54 -7.56 -4.71
N CYS A 31 -1.23 -8.54 -5.29
CA CYS A 31 -0.71 -9.48 -6.27
C CYS A 31 0.65 -10.10 -5.87
N PRO A 32 0.71 -10.86 -4.76
CA PRO A 32 1.97 -11.47 -4.32
C PRO A 32 2.56 -12.35 -5.45
N GLY A 33 3.87 -12.21 -5.69
CA GLY A 33 4.58 -12.95 -6.75
C GLY A 33 4.54 -12.29 -8.14
N LEU A 34 3.77 -11.22 -8.33
CA LEU A 34 3.89 -10.39 -9.53
C LEU A 34 4.89 -9.25 -9.29
N ASP A 35 5.70 -8.99 -10.32
CA ASP A 35 6.58 -7.82 -10.40
C ASP A 35 5.75 -6.58 -10.76
N ILE A 36 5.07 -6.06 -9.75
CA ILE A 36 4.32 -4.81 -9.82
C ILE A 36 5.16 -3.69 -9.21
N ASP A 37 4.86 -2.46 -9.59
CA ASP A 37 5.66 -1.31 -9.17
C ASP A 37 5.79 -1.17 -7.65
N GLY A 38 4.76 -1.54 -6.87
CA GLY A 38 4.81 -1.54 -5.41
C GLY A 38 5.83 -2.54 -4.84
N THR A 39 5.86 -3.77 -5.35
CA THR A 39 6.81 -4.81 -4.91
C THR A 39 8.22 -4.47 -5.39
N ARG A 40 8.37 -4.02 -6.64
CA ARG A 40 9.65 -3.55 -7.19
C ARG A 40 10.24 -2.37 -6.43
N TYR A 41 9.41 -1.42 -6.00
CA TYR A 41 9.85 -0.28 -5.19
C TYR A 41 10.38 -0.71 -3.83
N LEU A 42 9.66 -1.59 -3.14
CA LEU A 42 10.08 -2.13 -1.85
C LEU A 42 11.40 -2.89 -1.98
N ASP A 43 11.51 -3.76 -2.99
CA ASP A 43 12.71 -4.54 -3.26
C ASP A 43 13.92 -3.65 -3.61
N LYS A 44 13.74 -2.67 -4.50
CA LYS A 44 14.77 -1.69 -4.87
C LYS A 44 15.30 -0.89 -3.67
N HIS A 45 14.44 -0.61 -2.70
CA HIS A 45 14.81 0.11 -1.48
C HIS A 45 15.24 -0.82 -0.33
N GLY A 46 15.27 -2.14 -0.55
CA GLY A 46 15.61 -3.14 0.47
C GLY A 46 14.63 -3.19 1.65
N ILE A 47 13.41 -2.70 1.44
CA ILE A 47 12.38 -2.59 2.47
C ILE A 47 11.67 -3.94 2.55
N LYS A 48 11.66 -4.56 3.73
CA LYS A 48 10.95 -5.81 3.97
C LYS A 48 9.60 -5.52 4.61
N PRO A 49 8.50 -5.46 3.84
CA PRO A 49 7.19 -5.17 4.42
C PRO A 49 6.79 -6.25 5.44
N ASN A 50 6.14 -5.84 6.52
CA ASN A 50 5.54 -6.75 7.49
C ASN A 50 4.19 -7.24 6.94
N VAL A 51 4.26 -8.18 6.00
CA VAL A 51 3.11 -8.73 5.28
C VAL A 51 2.21 -9.51 6.25
N GLN A 52 1.08 -8.91 6.60
CA GLN A 52 0.02 -9.55 7.42
C GLN A 52 -1.11 -10.08 6.53
N PHE A 53 -1.35 -9.41 5.40
CA PHE A 53 -2.40 -9.76 4.46
C PHE A 53 -1.87 -9.75 3.03
N SER A 54 -2.45 -10.59 2.18
CA SER A 54 -2.17 -10.60 0.75
C SER A 54 -3.43 -10.87 -0.04
N THR A 55 -3.58 -10.22 -1.18
CA THR A 55 -4.71 -10.45 -2.08
C THR A 55 -4.26 -10.32 -3.53
N MET A 56 -4.88 -11.10 -4.42
CA MET A 56 -4.68 -10.99 -5.87
C MET A 56 -5.56 -9.91 -6.50
N ASP A 57 -6.49 -9.33 -5.74
CA ASP A 57 -7.44 -8.34 -6.22
C ASP A 57 -7.07 -6.93 -5.72
N ILE A 58 -6.92 -6.00 -6.65
CA ILE A 58 -6.56 -4.61 -6.37
C ILE A 58 -7.69 -3.91 -5.60
N GLN A 59 -8.96 -4.14 -5.95
CA GLN A 59 -10.14 -3.61 -5.24
C GLN A 59 -10.22 -4.13 -3.81
N ALA A 60 -9.94 -5.43 -3.61
CA ALA A 60 -9.86 -6.00 -2.28
C ALA A 60 -8.75 -5.36 -1.43
N THR A 61 -7.62 -4.98 -2.04
CA THR A 61 -6.57 -4.24 -1.33
C THR A 61 -7.08 -2.90 -0.81
N TYR A 62 -7.85 -2.15 -1.61
CA TYR A 62 -8.45 -0.89 -1.16
C TYR A 62 -9.43 -1.12 -0.02
N ALA A 63 -10.33 -2.09 -0.16
CA ALA A 63 -11.32 -2.40 0.87
C ALA A 63 -10.66 -2.80 2.20
N MET A 64 -9.61 -3.65 2.15
CA MET A 64 -8.86 -4.06 3.33
C MET A 64 -8.13 -2.88 3.99
N SER A 65 -7.52 -2.00 3.19
CA SER A 65 -6.85 -0.81 3.73
C SER A 65 -7.85 0.18 4.32
N ALA A 66 -8.96 0.45 3.64
CA ALA A 66 -10.03 1.31 4.13
C ALA A 66 -10.68 0.76 5.41
N ALA A 67 -10.81 -0.56 5.52
CA ALA A 67 -11.32 -1.26 6.70
C ALA A 67 -10.35 -1.26 7.90
N GLY A 68 -9.15 -0.68 7.79
CA GLY A 68 -8.21 -0.65 8.91
C GLY A 68 -7.31 -1.87 9.03
N MET A 69 -7.35 -2.82 8.09
CA MET A 69 -6.58 -4.06 8.19
C MET A 69 -5.08 -3.84 7.97
N GLY A 70 -4.72 -2.76 7.27
CA GLY A 70 -3.33 -2.45 7.02
C GLY A 70 -3.10 -1.38 5.96
N VAL A 71 -1.85 -1.27 5.58
CA VAL A 71 -1.36 -0.28 4.63
C VAL A 71 -0.79 -0.95 3.39
N SER A 72 -0.85 -0.29 2.25
CA SER A 72 -0.25 -0.82 1.01
C SER A 72 0.32 0.29 0.13
N ILE A 73 1.24 -0.03 -0.76
CA ILE A 73 1.80 0.92 -1.73
C ILE A 73 1.25 0.60 -3.11
N LYS A 74 0.63 1.60 -3.75
CA LYS A 74 0.13 1.51 -5.11
C LYS A 74 0.76 2.57 -6.01
N ILE A 75 0.76 2.31 -7.31
CA ILE A 75 0.86 3.38 -8.29
C ILE A 75 -0.48 4.11 -8.36
N VAL A 76 -0.42 5.45 -8.32
CA VAL A 76 -1.53 6.26 -8.83
C VAL A 76 -1.38 6.23 -10.33
N LEU A 77 -2.20 5.43 -11.00
CA LEU A 77 -2.47 5.68 -12.40
C LEU A 77 -3.23 7.00 -12.43
N SER A 78 -2.58 8.06 -12.90
CA SER A 78 -3.21 9.34 -13.15
C SER A 78 -4.08 9.24 -14.40
N SER A 79 -5.14 8.45 -14.35
CA SER A 79 -6.27 8.56 -15.27
C SER A 79 -7.42 9.12 -14.45
N GLY A 80 -7.90 10.29 -14.85
CA GLY A 80 -8.93 11.03 -14.14
C GLY A 80 -10.14 10.16 -13.77
N SER A 81 -10.71 10.49 -12.61
CA SER A 81 -12.03 10.06 -12.18
C SER A 81 -12.21 8.55 -11.99
N MET A 82 -11.92 8.07 -10.78
CA MET A 82 -12.81 7.09 -10.15
C MET A 82 -12.87 7.44 -8.67
N ILE A 83 -13.89 8.21 -8.36
CA ILE A 83 -14.37 8.58 -7.04
C ILE A 83 -15.31 7.44 -6.63
N TYR A 84 -15.10 6.93 -5.42
CA TYR A 84 -15.82 5.87 -4.69
C TYR A 84 -15.51 4.42 -5.08
#